data_AF-A0A6J1TKH5-F1
#
_entry.id   AF-A0A6J1TKH5-F1
#
_cell.length_a   1.000
_cell.length_b   1.000
_cell.length_c   1.000
_cell.angle_alpha   90.00
_cell.angle_beta   90.00
_cell.angle_gamma   90.00
#
_symmetry.space_group_name_H-M   'P 1'
#
loop_
_entity.id
_entity.type
_entity.pdbx_description
1 polymer ?
#
loop_
_entity_poly.entity_id
_entity_poly.type
_entity_poly.pdbx_seq_one_letter_code
_entity_poly.pdbx_strand_id
1 'polypeptide(L)'
;MANWKLLRSMLIPRNMALAAVPIAVKSKETEKDKTAIRPSELPIYVDEIKRQVVPEQHSDEVSSIEEAVGTVRKELCSLVSEVNSLTSKASSVVKENMDASNELLDYLKEEENFLPRSGAIALSGLTGLVLGIRKGFFKRLIYMTVGAGGMASLCYPKEAEEYFNEALVEVRKYGLIGHHLATSILDDLRGSSAESNDSPRDGKDKK
;
A
#
# COMPACT_ATOMS: atom_id res chain seq x y z
N MET A 1 11.88 31.41 28.19
CA MET A 1 10.89 30.44 27.68
C MET A 1 10.74 30.64 26.18
N ALA A 2 11.44 29.84 25.37
CA ALA A 2 11.42 30.00 23.92
C ALA A 2 10.03 29.63 23.37
N ASN A 3 9.40 30.58 22.67
CA ASN A 3 8.04 30.48 22.18
C ASN A 3 7.98 29.53 20.96
N TRP A 4 7.74 28.24 21.24
CA TRP A 4 7.65 27.13 20.28
C TRP A 4 6.75 27.40 19.07
N LYS A 5 5.74 28.26 19.22
CA LYS A 5 4.82 28.65 18.16
C LYS A 5 5.51 29.48 17.05
N LEU A 6 6.51 30.29 17.40
CA LEU A 6 7.25 31.11 16.44
C LEU A 6 8.25 30.27 15.63
N LEU A 7 8.90 29.30 16.25
CA LEU A 7 9.86 28.41 15.57
C LEU A 7 9.17 27.53 14.51
N ARG A 8 7.94 27.09 14.79
CA ARG A 8 7.12 26.34 13.81
C ARG A 8 6.65 27.21 12.64
N SER A 9 6.48 28.51 12.85
CA SER A 9 6.03 29.45 11.81
C SER A 9 7.14 29.82 10.81
N MET A 10 8.42 29.65 11.16
CA MET A 10 9.54 29.94 10.25
C MET A 10 9.93 28.73 9.37
N LEU A 11 9.62 27.50 9.78
CA LEU A 11 10.09 26.29 9.08
C LEU A 11 9.18 25.82 7.93
N ILE A 12 8.07 26.51 7.65
CA ILE A 12 7.15 26.15 6.56
C ILE A 12 7.04 27.37 5.62
N PRO A 13 7.74 27.40 4.48
CA PRO A 13 7.49 28.43 3.47
C PRO A 13 6.07 28.25 2.94
N ARG A 14 5.18 29.18 3.26
CA ARG A 14 3.73 29.07 3.02
C ARG A 14 3.28 29.56 1.63
N ASN A 15 4.20 29.87 0.71
CA ASN A 15 3.83 30.59 -0.51
C ASN A 15 4.85 30.50 -1.66
N MET A 16 5.46 29.33 -1.90
CA MET A 16 6.05 29.03 -3.22
C MET A 16 5.02 28.25 -4.04
N ALA A 17 4.20 28.98 -4.79
CA ALA A 17 3.27 28.41 -5.75
C ALA A 17 4.07 27.79 -6.90
N LEU A 18 4.26 26.46 -6.87
CA LEU A 18 4.60 25.70 -8.06
C LEU A 18 3.37 25.68 -8.97
N ALA A 19 3.46 26.34 -10.12
CA ALA A 19 2.46 26.28 -11.18
C ALA A 19 2.34 24.84 -11.69
N ALA A 20 1.18 24.22 -11.44
CA ALA A 20 0.82 22.92 -11.98
C ALA A 20 0.29 23.09 -13.41
N VAL A 21 0.92 22.44 -14.39
CA VAL A 21 0.38 22.30 -15.75
C VAL A 21 -0.35 20.97 -15.82
N PRO A 22 -1.69 20.93 -15.91
CA PRO A 22 -2.39 19.70 -16.22
C PRO A 22 -2.29 19.43 -17.73
N ILE A 23 -1.67 18.30 -18.09
CA ILE A 23 -1.77 17.74 -19.44
C ILE A 23 -3.11 16.97 -19.48
N ALA A 24 -4.14 17.63 -20.01
CA ALA A 24 -5.45 17.03 -20.23
C ALA A 24 -5.46 16.34 -21.60
N VAL A 25 -5.47 15.00 -21.61
CA VAL A 25 -5.71 14.20 -22.82
C VAL A 25 -7.22 14.06 -23.01
N LYS A 26 -7.73 14.69 -24.06
CA LYS A 26 -9.13 14.63 -24.49
C LYS A 26 -9.25 13.65 -25.66
N SER A 27 -9.82 12.47 -25.42
CA SER A 27 -10.24 11.56 -26.49
C SER A 27 -11.71 11.80 -26.83
N LYS A 28 -11.99 12.01 -28.13
CA LYS A 28 -13.31 12.28 -28.68
C LYS A 28 -14.11 10.99 -28.88
N GLU A 29 -15.41 11.09 -28.66
CA GLU A 29 -16.44 10.16 -29.13
C GLU A 29 -16.50 10.12 -30.66
N THR A 30 -16.89 8.96 -31.20
CA THR A 30 -17.65 8.87 -32.47
C THR A 30 -18.59 7.65 -32.43
N GLU A 31 -19.89 7.92 -32.27
CA GLU A 31 -20.98 7.11 -32.82
C GLU A 31 -20.97 7.17 -34.36
N LYS A 32 -21.38 6.08 -35.03
CA LYS A 32 -22.22 6.11 -36.25
C LYS A 32 -22.67 4.72 -36.75
N ASP A 33 -23.99 4.55 -36.72
CA ASP A 33 -24.93 4.09 -37.77
C ASP A 33 -24.86 2.72 -38.50
N LYS A 34 -26.09 2.24 -38.72
CA LYS A 34 -26.61 0.95 -39.22
C LYS A 34 -26.51 0.81 -40.75
N THR A 35 -26.29 -0.41 -41.30
CA THR A 35 -27.01 -0.89 -42.52
C THR A 35 -26.83 -2.40 -42.83
N ALA A 36 -27.98 -3.04 -43.12
CA ALA A 36 -28.26 -4.23 -43.96
C ALA A 36 -27.29 -5.43 -44.02
N ILE A 37 -27.74 -6.58 -43.49
CA ILE A 37 -27.10 -7.91 -43.51
C ILE A 37 -27.42 -8.64 -44.83
N ARG A 38 -26.44 -9.35 -45.41
CA ARG A 38 -26.63 -10.15 -46.65
C ARG A 38 -27.30 -11.51 -46.35
N PRO A 39 -28.12 -12.10 -47.25
CA PRO A 39 -28.74 -13.42 -47.05
C PRO A 39 -27.76 -14.59 -46.82
N SER A 40 -26.47 -14.39 -47.12
CA SER A 40 -25.37 -15.35 -46.88
C SER A 40 -24.83 -15.32 -45.44
N GLU A 41 -25.23 -14.33 -44.65
CA GLU A 41 -24.84 -14.13 -43.24
C GLU A 41 -25.92 -14.61 -42.27
N LEU A 42 -26.87 -15.41 -42.74
CA LEU A 42 -27.76 -16.15 -41.86
C LEU A 42 -26.97 -17.32 -41.26
N PRO A 43 -26.83 -17.43 -39.92
CA PRO A 43 -26.08 -18.53 -39.31
C PRO A 43 -26.67 -19.88 -39.76
N ILE A 44 -25.83 -20.66 -40.44
CA ILE A 44 -26.15 -21.98 -41.03
C ILE A 44 -26.29 -23.07 -39.94
N TYR A 45 -25.91 -22.76 -38.70
CA TYR A 45 -26.15 -23.64 -37.59
C TYR A 45 -27.58 -23.44 -37.12
N VAL A 46 -28.43 -24.39 -37.52
CA VAL A 46 -29.77 -24.61 -36.98
C VAL A 46 -29.69 -24.51 -35.46
N ASP A 47 -30.52 -23.64 -34.87
CA ASP A 47 -30.76 -23.58 -33.44
C ASP A 47 -30.96 -25.01 -32.92
N GLU A 48 -29.95 -25.55 -32.25
CA GLU A 48 -30.08 -26.78 -31.49
C GLU A 48 -31.11 -26.48 -30.41
N ILE A 49 -32.33 -26.97 -30.67
CA ILE A 49 -33.43 -27.24 -29.76
C ILE A 49 -33.33 -26.41 -28.48
N LYS A 50 -34.23 -25.44 -28.34
CA LYS A 50 -34.64 -24.87 -27.05
C LYS A 50 -35.06 -26.00 -26.10
N ARG A 51 -34.08 -26.70 -25.51
CA ARG A 51 -34.21 -27.20 -24.16
C ARG A 51 -34.44 -25.92 -23.39
N GLN A 52 -35.60 -25.80 -22.77
CA GLN A 52 -35.70 -25.02 -21.55
C GLN A 52 -34.70 -25.64 -20.57
N VAL A 53 -33.42 -25.31 -20.74
CA VAL A 53 -32.64 -24.89 -19.61
C VAL A 53 -33.41 -23.66 -19.18
N VAL A 54 -34.35 -23.88 -18.25
CA VAL A 54 -34.67 -22.86 -17.26
C VAL A 54 -33.33 -22.22 -17.00
N PRO A 55 -33.08 -20.94 -17.35
CA PRO A 55 -31.92 -20.30 -16.82
C PRO A 55 -32.12 -20.51 -15.34
N GLU A 56 -31.33 -21.40 -14.75
CA GLU A 56 -31.18 -21.42 -13.33
C GLU A 56 -30.73 -20.00 -13.11
N GLN A 57 -31.67 -19.16 -12.69
CA GLN A 57 -31.40 -17.94 -11.99
C GLN A 57 -30.74 -18.43 -10.70
N HIS A 58 -29.53 -18.99 -10.81
CA HIS A 58 -28.43 -18.48 -10.04
C HIS A 58 -28.45 -17.01 -10.36
N SER A 59 -29.25 -16.29 -9.57
CA SER A 59 -29.01 -14.91 -9.32
C SER A 59 -27.53 -14.88 -8.96
N ASP A 60 -26.72 -14.42 -9.91
CA ASP A 60 -25.40 -13.88 -9.64
C ASP A 60 -25.64 -12.64 -8.76
N GLU A 61 -26.19 -12.85 -7.56
CA GLU A 61 -26.11 -11.91 -6.47
C GLU A 61 -24.66 -11.99 -6.04
N VAL A 62 -23.83 -11.28 -6.81
CA VAL A 62 -22.43 -11.06 -6.52
C VAL A 62 -22.39 -10.63 -5.07
N SER A 63 -21.89 -11.51 -4.22
CA SER A 63 -21.87 -11.25 -2.79
C SER A 63 -21.11 -9.94 -2.59
N SER A 64 -21.54 -9.05 -1.70
CA SER A 64 -20.85 -7.77 -1.48
C SER A 64 -19.35 -7.94 -1.19
N ILE A 65 -18.95 -9.13 -0.74
CA ILE A 65 -17.56 -9.55 -0.51
C ILE A 65 -16.83 -9.79 -1.84
N GLU A 66 -17.48 -10.38 -2.85
CA GLU A 66 -16.91 -10.61 -4.19
C GLU A 66 -16.69 -9.29 -4.93
N GLU A 67 -17.59 -8.32 -4.77
CA GLU A 67 -17.39 -6.95 -5.30
C GLU A 67 -16.25 -6.22 -4.60
N ALA A 68 -16.12 -6.37 -3.28
CA ALA A 68 -15.02 -5.79 -2.51
C ALA A 68 -13.66 -6.41 -2.88
N VAL A 69 -13.60 -7.74 -3.01
CA VAL A 69 -12.37 -8.42 -3.45
C VAL A 69 -12.07 -8.08 -4.92
N GLY A 70 -13.09 -7.97 -5.76
CA GLY A 70 -12.96 -7.60 -7.17
C GLY A 70 -12.44 -6.18 -7.37
N THR A 71 -12.91 -5.22 -6.57
CA THR A 71 -12.41 -3.83 -6.60
C THR A 71 -10.98 -3.75 -6.09
N VAL A 72 -10.66 -4.36 -4.95
CA VAL A 72 -9.28 -4.43 -4.44
C VAL A 72 -8.34 -5.07 -5.47
N ARG A 73 -8.76 -6.16 -6.11
CA ARG A 73 -7.97 -6.83 -7.14
C ARG A 73 -7.73 -5.93 -8.34
N LYS A 74 -8.74 -5.20 -8.81
CA LYS A 74 -8.61 -4.27 -9.95
C LYS A 74 -7.67 -3.11 -9.63
N GLU A 75 -7.81 -2.49 -8.47
CA GLU A 75 -6.92 -1.40 -8.02
C GLU A 75 -5.49 -1.88 -7.80
N LEU A 76 -5.32 -3.10 -7.28
CA LEU A 76 -3.99 -3.68 -7.12
C LEU A 76 -3.37 -4.04 -8.47
N CYS A 77 -4.15 -4.64 -9.38
CA CYS A 77 -3.70 -4.97 -10.72
C CYS A 77 -3.34 -3.72 -11.53
N SER A 78 -4.10 -2.63 -11.42
CA SER A 78 -3.78 -1.37 -12.09
C SER A 78 -2.46 -0.80 -11.56
N LEU A 79 -2.31 -0.69 -10.23
CA LEU A 79 -1.07 -0.24 -9.60
C LEU A 79 0.13 -1.11 -9.99
N VAL A 80 -0.01 -2.43 -9.93
CA VAL A 80 1.08 -3.36 -10.28
C VAL A 80 1.47 -3.20 -11.75
N SER A 81 0.50 -3.00 -12.64
CA SER A 81 0.79 -2.79 -14.06
C SER A 81 1.54 -1.48 -14.32
N GLU A 82 1.15 -0.39 -13.65
CA GLU A 82 1.83 0.91 -13.74
C GLU A 82 3.25 0.82 -13.16
N VAL A 83 3.41 0.18 -12.01
CA VAL A 83 4.71 -0.04 -11.38
C VAL A 83 5.60 -0.89 -12.28
N ASN A 84 5.11 -2.00 -12.84
CA ASN A 84 5.90 -2.84 -13.75
C ASN A 84 6.38 -2.08 -15.00
N SER A 85 5.55 -1.16 -15.50
CA SER A 85 5.94 -0.30 -16.63
C SER A 85 7.03 0.70 -16.26
N LEU A 86 7.05 1.19 -15.02
CA LEU A 86 8.10 2.06 -14.50
C LEU A 86 9.37 1.29 -14.16
N THR A 87 9.24 0.11 -13.55
CA THR A 87 10.40 -0.70 -13.11
C THR A 87 11.19 -1.21 -14.31
N SER A 88 10.54 -1.60 -15.41
CA SER A 88 11.25 -1.99 -16.64
C SER A 88 12.16 -0.85 -17.15
N LYS A 89 11.66 0.38 -17.21
CA LYS A 89 12.44 1.58 -17.60
C LYS A 89 13.51 1.94 -16.58
N ALA A 90 13.22 1.80 -15.29
CA ALA A 90 14.19 2.06 -14.23
C ALA A 90 15.31 1.01 -14.24
N SER A 91 14.99 -0.25 -14.52
CA SER A 91 15.95 -1.36 -14.45
C SER A 91 17.07 -1.23 -15.49
N SER A 92 16.79 -0.67 -16.67
CA SER A 92 17.84 -0.42 -17.67
C SER A 92 18.78 0.69 -17.23
N VAL A 93 18.25 1.77 -16.66
CA VAL A 93 19.04 2.89 -16.14
C VAL A 93 19.86 2.46 -14.93
N VAL A 94 19.28 1.68 -14.02
CA VAL A 94 20.00 1.19 -12.83
C VAL A 94 21.17 0.30 -13.27
N LYS A 95 20.95 -0.64 -14.20
CA LYS A 95 22.02 -1.52 -14.72
C LYS A 95 23.20 -0.75 -15.29
N GLU A 96 22.94 0.33 -16.03
CA GLU A 96 23.99 1.19 -16.60
C GLU A 96 24.79 1.93 -15.51
N ASN A 97 24.15 2.28 -14.39
CA ASN A 97 24.77 3.07 -13.31
C ASN A 97 25.19 2.24 -12.10
N MET A 98 25.07 0.91 -12.13
CA MET A 98 25.41 0.07 -10.97
C MET A 98 26.89 0.13 -10.66
N ASP A 99 27.75 0.09 -11.69
CA ASP A 99 29.20 0.09 -11.50
C ASP A 99 29.67 1.38 -10.83
N ALA A 100 29.21 2.54 -11.32
CA ALA A 100 29.51 3.84 -10.72
C ALA A 100 28.93 3.98 -9.30
N SER A 101 27.77 3.38 -9.03
CA SER A 101 27.15 3.39 -7.69
C SER A 101 27.91 2.51 -6.71
N ASN A 102 28.42 1.36 -7.16
CA ASN A 102 29.20 0.44 -6.34
C ASN A 102 30.53 1.07 -5.93
N GLU A 103 31.21 1.76 -6.84
CA GLU A 103 32.45 2.50 -6.52
C GLU A 103 32.20 3.58 -5.46
N LEU A 104 31.12 4.35 -5.59
CA LEU A 104 30.73 5.35 -4.59
C LEU A 104 30.36 4.71 -3.25
N LEU A 105 29.67 3.56 -3.26
CA LEU A 105 29.34 2.83 -2.05
C LEU A 105 30.57 2.25 -1.35
N ASP A 106 31.54 1.73 -2.10
CA ASP A 106 32.82 1.28 -1.54
C ASP A 106 33.58 2.46 -0.92
N TYR A 107 33.62 3.61 -1.59
CA TYR A 107 34.21 4.83 -1.03
C TYR A 107 33.54 5.28 0.28
N LEU A 108 32.21 5.16 0.39
CA LEU A 108 31.50 5.45 1.64
C LEU A 108 31.76 4.41 2.73
N LYS A 109 32.03 3.16 2.36
CA LYS A 109 32.36 2.05 3.29
C LYS A 109 33.83 1.99 3.68
N GLU A 110 34.71 2.71 3.00
CA GLU A 110 36.13 2.83 3.35
C GLU A 110 36.31 3.51 4.72
N GLU A 111 37.13 2.94 5.59
CA GLU A 111 37.17 3.17 7.05
C GLU A 111 37.60 4.58 7.48
N GLU A 112 38.30 5.32 6.63
CA GLU A 112 38.97 6.58 7.03
C GLU A 112 38.07 7.83 7.02
N ASN A 113 36.85 7.76 6.48
CA ASN A 113 36.05 8.96 6.23
C ASN A 113 34.72 8.97 6.99
N PHE A 114 34.77 9.21 8.31
CA PHE A 114 33.56 9.39 9.15
C PHE A 114 32.67 10.57 8.68
N LEU A 115 33.28 11.61 8.09
CA LEU A 115 32.60 12.82 7.64
C LEU A 115 31.56 12.57 6.52
N PRO A 116 31.90 11.92 5.39
CA PRO A 116 30.90 11.62 4.35
C PRO A 116 29.85 10.61 4.78
N ARG A 117 30.17 9.65 5.66
CA ARG A 117 29.19 8.67 6.18
C ARG A 117 28.06 9.34 6.97
N SER A 118 28.44 10.12 7.98
CA SER A 118 27.48 10.87 8.80
C SER A 118 26.74 11.93 7.99
N GLY A 119 27.42 12.56 7.02
CA GLY A 119 26.82 13.47 6.06
C GLY A 119 25.72 12.81 5.21
N ALA A 120 25.99 11.63 4.64
CA ALA A 120 25.01 10.90 3.83
C ALA A 120 23.76 10.49 4.64
N ILE A 121 23.96 10.04 5.88
CA ILE A 121 22.86 9.68 6.79
C ILE A 121 22.05 10.93 7.17
N ALA A 122 22.71 12.05 7.46
CA ALA A 122 22.05 13.30 7.80
C ALA A 122 21.25 13.87 6.62
N LEU A 123 21.81 13.85 5.40
CA LEU A 123 21.16 14.34 4.19
C LEU A 123 19.94 13.51 3.81
N SER A 124 20.02 12.18 3.95
CA SER A 124 18.87 11.30 3.71
C SER A 124 17.78 11.47 4.76
N GLY A 125 18.14 11.61 6.03
CA GLY A 125 17.21 11.95 7.10
C GLY A 125 16.53 13.31 6.88
N LEU A 126 17.29 14.33 6.49
CA LEU A 126 16.76 15.65 6.12
C LEU A 126 15.84 15.59 4.90
N THR A 127 16.21 14.82 3.88
CA THR A 127 15.38 14.62 2.68
C THR A 127 14.06 13.96 3.05
N GLY A 128 14.10 12.89 3.86
CA GLY A 128 12.90 12.25 4.40
C GLY A 128 12.05 13.21 5.25
N LEU A 129 12.70 14.02 6.09
CA LEU A 129 12.04 15.03 6.89
C LEU A 129 11.30 16.04 6.01
N VAL A 130 11.96 16.58 4.97
CA VAL A 130 11.40 17.55 4.02
C VAL A 130 10.19 16.98 3.29
N LEU A 131 10.27 15.74 2.81
CA LEU A 131 9.12 15.03 2.22
C LEU A 131 7.97 14.84 3.24
N GLY A 132 8.32 14.71 4.52
CA GLY A 132 7.38 14.60 5.63
C GLY A 132 6.79 15.92 6.14
N ILE A 133 7.35 17.09 5.81
CA ILE A 133 6.94 18.41 6.39
C ILE A 133 5.46 18.71 6.12
N ARG A 134 4.95 18.35 4.95
CA ARG A 134 3.54 18.57 4.58
C ARG A 134 2.58 17.62 5.32
N LYS A 135 3.11 16.54 5.88
CA LYS A 135 2.37 15.51 6.59
C LYS A 135 2.54 15.72 8.11
N GLY A 136 1.63 15.18 8.93
CA GLY A 136 1.64 15.39 10.39
C GLY A 136 2.93 14.92 11.07
N PHE A 137 3.10 15.26 12.36
CA PHE A 137 4.33 14.98 13.13
C PHE A 137 4.78 13.50 13.09
N PHE A 138 3.84 12.56 13.24
CA PHE A 138 4.14 11.13 13.18
C PHE A 138 4.67 10.70 11.80
N LYS A 139 4.06 11.19 10.72
CA LYS A 139 4.54 10.93 9.36
C LYS A 139 5.92 11.52 9.18
N ARG A 140 6.16 12.76 9.63
CA ARG A 140 7.48 13.38 9.58
C ARG A 140 8.57 12.52 10.25
N LEU A 141 8.27 11.91 11.41
CA LEU A 141 9.20 11.00 12.07
C LEU A 141 9.46 9.74 11.25
N ILE A 142 8.41 9.07 10.75
CA ILE A 142 8.57 7.86 9.92
C ILE A 142 9.42 8.15 8.67
N TYR A 143 9.12 9.22 7.95
CA TYR A 143 9.88 9.54 6.74
C TYR A 143 11.34 9.87 7.04
N MET A 144 11.62 10.55 8.18
CA MET A 144 12.98 10.81 8.64
C MET A 144 13.72 9.51 9.01
N THR A 145 13.09 8.64 9.82
CA THR A 145 13.71 7.39 10.28
C THR A 145 13.93 6.41 9.15
N VAL A 146 12.99 6.30 8.20
CA VAL A 146 13.15 5.47 7.01
C VAL A 146 14.27 5.99 6.11
N GLY A 147 14.35 7.32 5.90
CA GLY A 147 15.42 7.92 5.10
C GLY A 147 16.80 7.71 5.71
N ALA A 148 16.95 8.12 6.97
CA ALA A 148 18.22 7.98 7.71
C ALA A 148 18.59 6.51 7.93
N GLY A 149 17.64 5.68 8.35
CA GLY A 149 17.85 4.24 8.60
C GLY A 149 18.17 3.46 7.34
N GLY A 150 17.55 3.81 6.21
CA GLY A 150 17.89 3.21 4.92
C GLY A 150 19.34 3.50 4.51
N MET A 151 19.79 4.75 4.62
CA MET A 151 21.20 5.07 4.36
C MET A 151 22.16 4.50 5.39
N ALA A 152 21.77 4.45 6.66
CA ALA A 152 22.58 3.84 7.71
C ALA A 152 22.79 2.34 7.44
N SER A 153 21.75 1.61 7.00
CA SER A 153 21.87 0.20 6.62
C SER A 153 22.82 -0.03 5.44
N LEU A 154 22.84 0.88 4.46
CA LEU A 154 23.79 0.82 3.34
C LEU A 154 25.24 1.11 3.77
N CYS A 155 25.41 2.06 4.70
CA CYS A 155 26.71 2.51 5.18
C CYS A 155 27.33 1.59 6.26
N TYR A 156 26.51 0.89 7.03
CA TYR A 156 26.88 0.00 8.14
C TYR A 156 26.13 -1.34 8.05
N PRO A 157 26.40 -2.16 7.03
CA PRO A 157 25.63 -3.38 6.78
C PRO A 157 25.85 -4.47 7.84
N LYS A 158 27.05 -4.54 8.44
CA LYS A 158 27.39 -5.56 9.44
C LYS A 158 26.67 -5.29 10.77
N GLU A 159 26.74 -4.05 11.22
CA GLU A 159 26.07 -3.60 12.43
C GLU A 159 24.54 -3.65 12.26
N ALA A 160 24.03 -3.31 11.07
CA ALA A 160 22.60 -3.39 10.78
C ALA A 160 22.04 -4.81 10.92
N GLU A 161 22.77 -5.85 10.48
CA GLU A 161 22.34 -7.24 10.64
C GLU A 161 22.24 -7.66 12.11
N GLU A 162 23.20 -7.27 12.94
CA GLU A 162 23.21 -7.59 14.38
C GLU A 162 22.01 -6.95 15.11
N TYR A 163 21.84 -5.64 14.95
CA TYR A 163 20.73 -4.90 15.56
C TYR A 163 19.37 -5.37 15.05
N PHE A 164 19.27 -5.72 13.77
CA PHE A 164 18.01 -6.19 13.21
C PHE A 164 17.58 -7.53 13.80
N ASN A 165 18.52 -8.46 14.00
CA ASN A 165 18.23 -9.74 14.61
C ASN A 165 17.78 -9.61 16.07
N GLU A 166 18.46 -8.77 16.86
CA GLU A 166 18.07 -8.49 18.25
C GLU A 166 16.69 -7.83 18.32
N ALA A 167 16.47 -6.79 17.52
CA ALA A 167 15.18 -6.10 17.44
C ALA A 167 14.05 -7.04 17.02
N LEU A 168 14.28 -7.94 16.05
CA LEU A 168 13.29 -8.93 15.64
C LEU A 168 12.89 -9.87 16.77
N VAL A 169 13.84 -10.30 17.60
CA VAL A 169 13.55 -11.16 18.76
C VAL A 169 12.67 -10.43 19.77
N GLU A 170 12.95 -9.16 20.04
CA GLU A 170 12.13 -8.34 20.95
C GLU A 170 10.74 -8.08 20.38
N VAL A 171 10.65 -7.66 19.12
CA VAL A 171 9.38 -7.40 18.42
C VAL A 171 8.51 -8.65 18.41
N ARG A 172 9.08 -9.84 18.21
CA ARG A 172 8.33 -11.11 18.28
C ARG A 172 7.73 -11.34 19.67
N LYS A 173 8.48 -11.06 20.74
CA LYS A 173 7.97 -11.20 22.13
C LYS A 173 6.76 -10.30 22.36
N TYR A 174 6.89 -9.00 22.06
CA TYR A 174 5.78 -8.06 22.22
C TYR A 174 4.60 -8.36 21.28
N GLY A 175 4.88 -8.81 20.06
CA GLY A 175 3.86 -9.23 19.10
C GLY A 175 3.06 -10.44 19.59
N LEU A 176 3.73 -11.44 20.18
CA LEU A 176 3.06 -12.60 20.79
C LEU A 176 2.18 -12.19 21.98
N ILE A 177 2.68 -11.30 22.84
CA ILE A 177 1.90 -10.75 23.95
C ILE A 177 0.65 -10.02 23.43
N GLY A 178 0.82 -9.18 22.41
CA GLY A 178 -0.29 -8.46 21.79
C GLY A 178 -1.30 -9.39 21.11
N HIS A 179 -0.84 -10.44 20.43
CA HIS A 179 -1.70 -11.44 19.81
C HIS A 179 -2.55 -12.15 20.87
N HIS A 180 -1.92 -12.60 21.97
CA HIS A 180 -2.63 -13.26 23.05
C HIS A 180 -3.71 -12.35 23.67
N LEU A 181 -3.40 -11.06 23.86
CA LEU A 181 -4.35 -10.06 24.35
C LEU A 181 -5.52 -9.83 23.38
N ALA A 182 -5.24 -9.78 22.07
CA ALA A 182 -6.30 -9.62 21.07
C ALA A 182 -7.25 -10.82 21.06
N THR A 183 -6.70 -12.04 21.15
CA THR A 183 -7.51 -13.26 21.21
C THR A 183 -8.33 -13.34 22.49
N SER A 184 -7.77 -12.96 23.64
CA SER A 184 -8.52 -13.00 24.91
C SER A 184 -9.71 -12.03 24.91
N ILE A 185 -9.55 -10.82 24.37
CA ILE A 185 -10.66 -9.85 24.26
C ILE A 185 -11.76 -10.36 23.31
N LEU A 186 -11.36 -11.01 22.22
CA LEU A 186 -12.31 -11.57 21.26
C LEU A 186 -13.14 -12.71 21.88
N ASP A 187 -12.51 -13.57 22.67
CA ASP A 187 -13.18 -14.66 23.38
C ASP A 187 -14.19 -14.14 24.42
N ASP A 188 -13.86 -13.06 25.16
CA ASP A 188 -14.79 -12.41 26.10
C ASP A 188 -16.05 -11.86 25.41
N LEU A 189 -15.87 -11.21 24.24
CA LEU A 189 -16.98 -10.69 23.45
C LEU A 189 -17.86 -11.81 22.89
N ARG A 190 -17.23 -12.92 22.48
CA ARG A 190 -17.93 -14.11 21.98
C ARG A 190 -18.72 -14.81 23.09
N GLY A 191 -18.18 -14.87 24.31
CA GLY A 191 -18.85 -15.41 25.49
C GLY A 191 -20.10 -14.61 25.88
N SER A 192 -20.00 -13.28 25.91
CA SER A 192 -21.15 -12.41 26.23
C SER A 192 -22.30 -12.52 25.21
N SER A 193 -21.99 -12.77 23.94
CA SER A 193 -23.01 -13.02 22.90
C SER A 193 -23.69 -14.39 23.04
N ALA A 194 -22.98 -15.40 23.57
CA ALA A 194 -23.55 -16.73 23.82
C ALA A 194 -24.50 -16.73 25.02
N GLU A 195 -24.19 -15.97 26.08
CA GLU A 195 -25.03 -15.88 27.29
C GLU A 195 -26.35 -15.12 27.06
N SER A 196 -26.40 -14.21 26.08
CA SER A 196 -27.63 -13.50 25.70
C SER A 196 -28.67 -14.36 24.94
N ASN A 197 -28.25 -15.49 24.36
CA ASN A 197 -29.14 -16.41 23.65
C ASN A 197 -29.76 -17.49 24.55
N ASP A 198 -29.34 -17.59 25.82
CA ASP A 198 -29.84 -18.57 26.79
C ASP A 198 -30.70 -17.88 27.86
N SER A 199 -31.68 -17.08 27.44
CA SER A 199 -32.73 -16.59 28.35
C SER A 199 -33.80 -17.67 28.52
N PRO A 200 -34.12 -18.13 29.75
CA PRO A 200 -35.09 -19.20 29.96
C PRO A 200 -36.50 -18.74 29.52
N ARG A 201 -37.07 -19.38 28.50
CA ARG A 201 -38.53 -19.42 28.31
C ARG A 201 -39.11 -20.38 29.36
N ASP A 202 -39.21 -19.96 30.61
CA ASP A 202 -40.10 -20.61 31.57
C ASP A 202 -41.21 -19.63 31.97
N GLY A 203 -42.39 -19.89 31.43
CA GLY A 203 -43.53 -19.02 31.57
C GLY A 203 -44.66 -19.49 30.69
N LYS A 204 -45.50 -20.35 31.30
CA LYS A 204 -46.78 -20.91 30.84
C LYS A 204 -46.66 -22.32 30.30
N ASP A 205 -47.08 -23.28 31.12
CA ASP A 205 -48.29 -24.07 30.88
C ASP A 205 -48.38 -25.21 31.89
N LYS A 206 -49.13 -25.04 32.99
CA LYS A 206 -49.84 -26.16 33.63
C LYS A 206 -51.21 -25.71 34.11
N LYS A 207 -52.21 -26.41 33.55
CA LYS A 207 -53.61 -26.49 33.96
C LYS A 207 -53.76 -26.85 35.43
#